data_AF-A0A845D785-F1
#
_entry.id   AF-A0A845D785-F1
#
_cell.length_a   1.000
_cell.length_b   1.000
_cell.length_c   1.000
_cell.angle_alpha   90.00
_cell.angle_beta   90.00
_cell.angle_gamma   90.00
#
_symmetry.space_group_name_H-M   'P 1'
#
loop_
_entity.id
_entity.type
_entity.pdbx_description
1 polymer ?
#
loop_
_entity_poly.entity_id
_entity_poly.type
_entity_poly.pdbx_seq_one_letter_code
_entity_poly.pdbx_strand_id
1 'polypeptide(L)'
;MVYLLIFSYAVTAKKFSTNYVSFDLLNNWHCHPEGTEWICTNKLNRKKASEAMIILTAKQKGPPDSLAQYVRHLKIPRTVKSRRGKSTSKVFHVKQRQINQHMWVDGFHSGSEVPSYYTRYLVTTKGALAVLVTYSAHKDHYKKYASDFASSINSLRVMNTPTGFTSKGGSIGVGGVQDYLENMIDPEDELGGAGSGEGEFAGEKGGLLGLLSKPEALAGLGLAAASLLYLLLKRRKSKKLIPKTSGGEGPSSSRRGRDSSSRRREGKRSSSRRRSSSRR
;
A
#
# COMPACT_ATOMS: atom_id res chain seq x y z
N MET A 1 19.47 -23.41 -44.08
CA MET A 1 18.70 -23.52 -42.82
C MET A 1 19.33 -22.59 -41.79
N VAL A 2 18.61 -21.55 -41.37
CA VAL A 2 19.08 -20.63 -40.31
C VAL A 2 18.44 -21.09 -39.00
N TYR A 3 19.24 -21.61 -38.06
CA TYR A 3 18.79 -21.97 -36.72
C TYR A 3 18.76 -20.72 -35.84
N LEU A 4 17.56 -20.25 -35.50
CA LEU A 4 17.35 -19.12 -34.59
C LEU A 4 17.39 -19.65 -33.14
N LEU A 5 18.55 -19.53 -32.48
CA LEU A 5 18.74 -19.88 -31.07
C LEU A 5 18.00 -18.86 -30.18
N ILE A 6 16.82 -19.23 -29.70
CA ILE A 6 16.07 -18.44 -28.73
C ILE A 6 16.68 -18.65 -27.33
N PHE A 7 17.58 -17.76 -26.92
CA PHE A 7 18.10 -17.72 -25.56
C PHE A 7 16.98 -17.32 -24.60
N SER A 8 16.46 -18.28 -23.84
CA SER A 8 15.45 -18.03 -22.81
C SER A 8 16.15 -17.53 -21.54
N TYR A 9 16.01 -16.24 -21.23
CA TYR A 9 16.45 -15.72 -19.94
C TYR A 9 15.56 -16.31 -18.83
N ALA A 10 16.15 -17.15 -17.98
CA ALA A 10 15.47 -17.66 -16.80
C ALA A 10 15.25 -16.51 -15.81
N VAL A 11 13.99 -16.10 -15.62
CA VAL A 11 13.61 -15.19 -14.54
C VAL A 11 13.58 -16.02 -13.25
N THR A 12 14.63 -15.89 -12.43
CA THR A 12 14.67 -16.55 -11.12
C THR A 12 13.75 -15.80 -10.16
N ALA A 13 12.66 -16.43 -9.74
CA ALA A 13 11.83 -15.96 -8.64
C ALA A 13 12.37 -16.50 -7.32
N LYS A 14 12.49 -15.64 -6.30
CA LYS A 14 12.86 -16.01 -4.94
C LYS A 14 11.61 -16.37 -4.15
N LYS A 15 11.60 -17.55 -3.54
CA LYS A 15 10.54 -17.92 -2.61
C LYS A 15 10.68 -17.13 -1.30
N PHE A 16 9.61 -16.48 -0.88
CA PHE A 16 9.45 -15.90 0.44
C PHE A 16 8.50 -16.77 1.27
N SER A 17 8.82 -16.93 2.55
CA SER A 17 8.02 -17.75 3.47
C SER A 17 8.10 -17.20 4.88
N THR A 18 6.95 -17.18 5.55
CA THR A 18 6.80 -17.04 7.00
C THR A 18 6.24 -18.35 7.57
N ASN A 19 5.89 -18.34 8.86
CA ASN A 19 5.17 -19.42 9.51
C ASN A 19 3.70 -19.57 9.06
N TYR A 20 3.09 -18.54 8.47
CA TYR A 20 1.66 -18.55 8.07
C TYR A 20 1.42 -18.38 6.57
N VAL A 21 2.39 -17.87 5.79
CA VAL A 21 2.23 -17.68 4.35
C VAL A 21 3.53 -17.93 3.58
N SER A 22 3.42 -18.41 2.34
CA SER A 22 4.54 -18.46 1.40
C SER A 22 4.10 -18.07 0.00
N PHE A 23 5.00 -17.47 -0.78
CA PHE A 23 4.77 -17.06 -2.17
C PHE A 23 6.10 -16.72 -2.84
N ASP A 24 6.07 -16.60 -4.16
CA ASP A 24 7.21 -16.23 -4.97
C ASP A 24 7.28 -14.70 -5.16
N LEU A 25 8.48 -14.16 -4.99
CA LEU A 25 8.82 -12.76 -5.18
C LEU A 25 9.90 -12.62 -6.24
N LEU A 26 9.88 -11.53 -7.00
CA LEU A 26 11.00 -11.18 -7.87
C LEU A 26 12.20 -10.70 -7.05
N ASN A 27 13.40 -10.88 -7.58
CA ASN A 27 14.66 -10.62 -6.87
C ASN A 27 14.87 -9.15 -6.43
N ASN A 28 14.12 -8.21 -6.99
CA ASN A 28 14.15 -6.79 -6.65
C ASN A 28 13.27 -6.42 -5.45
N TRP A 29 12.54 -7.38 -4.86
CA TRP A 29 11.75 -7.20 -3.66
C TRP A 29 12.51 -7.64 -2.41
N HIS A 30 12.40 -6.85 -1.35
CA HIS A 30 13.03 -7.14 -0.07
C HIS A 30 12.02 -7.01 1.06
N CYS A 31 11.85 -8.10 1.80
CA CYS A 31 10.96 -8.18 2.95
C CYS A 31 11.77 -8.13 4.25
N HIS A 32 11.22 -7.45 5.24
CA HIS A 32 11.75 -7.38 6.59
C HIS A 32 10.58 -7.36 7.58
N PRO A 33 10.77 -7.90 8.80
CA PRO A 33 9.76 -7.84 9.83
C PRO A 33 9.69 -6.43 10.43
N GLU A 34 8.47 -5.95 10.69
CA GLU A 34 8.19 -4.72 11.42
C GLU A 34 7.06 -5.01 12.42
N GLY A 35 7.44 -5.25 13.68
CA GLY A 35 6.50 -5.72 14.70
C GLY A 35 5.94 -7.11 14.38
N THR A 36 4.62 -7.21 14.26
CA THR A 36 3.86 -8.41 13.89
C THR A 36 3.68 -8.57 12.38
N GLU A 37 4.15 -7.60 11.60
CA GLU A 37 3.95 -7.53 10.16
C GLU A 37 5.25 -7.84 9.41
N TRP A 38 5.11 -8.24 8.15
CA TRP A 38 6.21 -8.28 7.19
C TRP A 38 5.98 -7.23 6.11
N ILE A 39 6.97 -6.38 5.89
CA ILE A 39 6.91 -5.32 4.88
C ILE A 39 7.91 -5.64 3.78
N CYS A 40 7.38 -5.87 2.57
CA CYS A 40 8.17 -6.04 1.36
C CYS A 40 8.14 -4.76 0.52
N THR A 41 9.31 -4.25 0.18
CA THR A 41 9.48 -3.06 -0.67
C THR A 41 10.32 -3.39 -1.90
N ASN A 42 10.04 -2.69 -3.00
CA ASN A 42 10.80 -2.84 -4.23
C ASN A 42 12.02 -1.89 -4.24
N LYS A 43 13.23 -2.43 -4.41
CA LYS A 43 14.49 -1.64 -4.33
C LYS A 43 14.82 -0.79 -5.56
N LEU A 44 14.03 -0.84 -6.63
CA LEU A 44 14.34 -0.13 -7.88
C LEU A 44 14.48 1.39 -7.69
N ASN A 45 13.92 1.98 -6.64
CA ASN A 45 14.07 3.42 -6.34
C ASN A 45 14.31 3.70 -4.85
N ARG A 46 15.55 3.55 -4.38
CA ARG A 46 15.96 3.86 -2.98
C ARG A 46 15.76 5.32 -2.54
N LYS A 47 15.53 6.25 -3.48
CA LYS A 47 15.44 7.70 -3.22
C LYS A 47 14.00 8.25 -3.19
N LYS A 48 12.99 7.43 -3.52
CA LYS A 48 11.59 7.85 -3.51
C LYS A 48 10.86 7.09 -2.41
N ALA A 49 9.82 7.71 -1.83
CA ALA A 49 8.84 6.97 -1.03
C ALA A 49 8.40 5.72 -1.80
N SER A 50 8.20 4.60 -1.11
CA SER A 50 7.94 3.30 -1.73
C SER A 50 6.82 3.40 -2.76
N GLU A 51 7.19 3.35 -4.06
CA GLU A 51 6.26 3.38 -5.19
C GLU A 51 5.27 2.21 -5.12
N ALA A 52 5.72 1.11 -4.53
CA ALA A 52 4.95 -0.09 -4.24
C ALA A 52 5.43 -0.79 -2.96
N MET A 53 4.51 -1.44 -2.26
CA MET A 53 4.75 -2.22 -1.05
C MET A 53 3.81 -3.43 -0.99
N ILE A 54 4.25 -4.47 -0.29
CA ILE A 54 3.42 -5.62 0.09
C ILE A 54 3.51 -5.73 1.60
N ILE A 55 2.38 -5.80 2.29
CA ILE A 55 2.35 -5.97 3.75
C ILE A 55 1.62 -7.27 4.07
N LEU A 56 2.20 -8.06 4.96
CA LEU A 56 1.63 -9.32 5.40
C LEU A 56 1.47 -9.31 6.91
N THR A 57 0.32 -9.74 7.36
CA THR A 57 0.04 -9.91 8.79
C THR A 57 -0.87 -11.10 9.02
N ALA A 58 -0.80 -11.65 10.22
CA ALA A 58 -1.69 -12.69 10.68
C ALA A 58 -2.05 -12.45 12.15
N LYS A 59 -3.30 -12.76 12.50
CA LYS A 59 -3.78 -12.77 13.88
C LYS A 59 -4.44 -14.10 14.22
N GLN A 60 -4.64 -14.33 15.51
CA GLN A 60 -5.52 -15.40 15.97
C GLN A 60 -6.95 -15.09 15.48
N LYS A 61 -7.58 -16.10 14.89
CA LYS A 61 -8.95 -16.03 14.41
C LYS A 61 -9.90 -15.84 15.60
N GLY A 62 -10.62 -14.73 15.63
CA GLY A 62 -11.71 -14.47 16.57
C GLY A 62 -13.07 -15.02 16.07
N PRO A 63 -14.12 -14.97 16.91
CA PRO A 63 -15.48 -15.35 16.52
C PRO A 63 -16.01 -14.71 15.24
N PRO A 64 -15.77 -13.42 14.95
CA PRO A 64 -16.35 -12.82 13.77
C PRO A 64 -15.53 -13.03 12.49
N ASP A 65 -14.28 -13.51 12.61
CA ASP A 65 -13.38 -13.72 11.48
C ASP A 65 -13.90 -14.83 10.56
N SER A 66 -14.49 -14.43 9.43
CA SER A 66 -15.01 -15.32 8.40
C SER A 66 -14.92 -14.68 7.01
N LEU A 67 -14.80 -15.52 5.97
CA LEU A 67 -14.75 -15.03 4.59
C LEU A 67 -15.98 -14.18 4.23
N ALA A 68 -17.16 -14.51 4.77
CA ALA A 68 -18.38 -13.74 4.56
C ALA A 68 -18.30 -12.34 5.18
N GLN A 69 -17.79 -12.23 6.40
CA GLN A 69 -17.61 -10.93 7.06
C GLN A 69 -16.57 -10.08 6.34
N TYR A 70 -15.44 -10.65 5.92
CA TYR A 70 -14.44 -9.90 5.15
C TYR A 70 -14.98 -9.41 3.80
N VAL A 71 -15.82 -10.19 3.11
CA VAL A 71 -16.49 -9.72 1.90
C VAL A 71 -17.39 -8.52 2.20
N ARG A 72 -18.17 -8.57 3.30
CA ARG A 72 -19.02 -7.44 3.70
C ARG A 72 -18.19 -6.21 4.03
N HIS A 73 -17.16 -6.37 4.86
CA HIS A 73 -16.28 -5.27 5.26
C HIS A 73 -15.60 -4.61 4.05
N LEU A 74 -14.98 -5.40 3.18
CA LEU A 74 -14.28 -4.86 2.00
C LEU A 74 -15.21 -4.19 0.99
N LYS A 75 -16.52 -4.46 1.02
CA LYS A 75 -17.48 -3.75 0.15
C LYS A 75 -17.76 -2.33 0.62
N ILE A 76 -17.42 -1.97 1.84
CA ILE A 76 -17.70 -0.66 2.43
C ILE A 76 -16.58 0.32 2.03
N PRO A 77 -16.89 1.40 1.30
CA PRO A 77 -15.91 2.46 1.03
C PRO A 77 -15.45 3.13 2.34
N ARG A 78 -14.14 3.34 2.49
CA ARG A 78 -13.55 3.99 3.67
C ARG A 78 -13.29 5.47 3.42
N THR A 79 -13.40 6.29 4.46
CA THR A 79 -13.02 7.71 4.40
C THR A 79 -11.65 7.89 5.03
N VAL A 80 -10.66 8.27 4.22
CA VAL A 80 -9.28 8.52 4.66
C VAL A 80 -9.09 10.01 4.91
N LYS A 81 -8.56 10.36 6.08
CA LYS A 81 -8.14 11.73 6.40
C LYS A 81 -6.73 11.94 5.86
N SER A 82 -6.56 12.95 5.01
CA SER A 82 -5.26 13.39 4.48
C SER A 82 -5.01 14.85 4.84
N ARG A 83 -3.76 15.30 4.68
CA ARG A 83 -3.40 16.73 4.77
C ARG A 83 -4.24 17.61 3.82
N ARG A 84 -4.74 17.05 2.72
CA ARG A 84 -5.60 17.75 1.75
C ARG A 84 -7.10 17.68 2.06
N GLY A 85 -7.50 17.06 3.18
CA GLY A 85 -8.89 16.85 3.57
C GLY A 85 -9.29 15.38 3.62
N LYS A 86 -10.59 15.14 3.78
CA LYS A 86 -11.18 13.80 3.76
C LYS A 86 -11.40 13.34 2.31
N SER A 87 -11.03 12.11 2.01
CA SER A 87 -11.33 11.47 0.72
C SER A 87 -11.97 10.12 0.95
N THR A 88 -13.04 9.82 0.23
CA THR A 88 -13.65 8.49 0.24
C THR A 88 -12.94 7.60 -0.79
N SER A 89 -12.60 6.38 -0.37
CA SER A 89 -12.00 5.35 -1.21
C SER A 89 -13.01 4.87 -2.26
N LYS A 90 -12.53 4.31 -3.35
CA LYS A 90 -13.37 3.62 -4.35
C LYS A 90 -13.10 2.13 -4.32
N VAL A 91 -14.15 1.33 -4.15
CA VAL A 91 -14.10 -0.13 -4.26
C VAL A 91 -14.33 -0.52 -5.71
N PHE A 92 -13.38 -1.22 -6.34
CA PHE A 92 -13.53 -1.71 -7.71
C PHE A 92 -14.20 -3.08 -7.75
N HIS A 93 -13.74 -4.00 -6.91
CA HIS A 93 -14.37 -5.31 -6.76
C HIS A 93 -14.00 -5.95 -5.43
N VAL A 94 -14.88 -6.84 -4.98
CA VAL A 94 -14.64 -7.75 -3.86
C VAL A 94 -15.23 -9.09 -4.26
N LYS A 95 -14.39 -10.12 -4.32
CA LYS A 95 -14.81 -11.46 -4.75
C LYS A 95 -14.09 -12.53 -3.96
N GLN A 96 -14.72 -13.68 -3.81
CA GLN A 96 -14.02 -14.87 -3.35
C GLN A 96 -13.36 -15.56 -4.54
N ARG A 97 -12.14 -16.06 -4.36
CA ARG A 97 -11.41 -16.83 -5.38
C ARG A 97 -10.58 -17.91 -4.73
N GLN A 98 -10.40 -19.02 -5.42
CA GLN A 98 -9.46 -20.04 -5.00
C GLN A 98 -8.05 -19.71 -5.52
N ILE A 99 -7.06 -19.78 -4.63
CA ILE A 99 -5.64 -19.60 -4.95
C ILE A 99 -4.89 -20.75 -4.27
N ASN A 100 -4.18 -21.55 -5.07
CA ASN A 100 -3.48 -22.75 -4.60
C ASN A 100 -4.35 -23.61 -3.66
N GLN A 101 -5.55 -23.96 -4.14
CA GLN A 101 -6.55 -24.78 -3.46
C GLN A 101 -7.16 -24.18 -2.17
N HIS A 102 -6.77 -22.97 -1.78
CA HIS A 102 -7.33 -22.29 -0.62
C HIS A 102 -8.25 -21.14 -1.06
N MET A 103 -9.36 -20.96 -0.35
CA MET A 103 -10.29 -19.86 -0.63
C MET A 103 -9.74 -18.56 -0.04
N TRP A 104 -9.83 -17.47 -0.81
CA TRP A 104 -9.43 -16.12 -0.40
C TRP A 104 -10.52 -15.12 -0.77
N VAL A 105 -10.65 -14.06 0.03
CA VAL A 105 -11.35 -12.84 -0.36
C VAL A 105 -10.35 -11.90 -1.03
N ASP A 106 -10.64 -11.50 -2.27
CA ASP A 106 -9.84 -10.64 -3.12
C ASP A 106 -10.59 -9.32 -3.35
N GLY A 107 -10.15 -8.26 -2.66
CA GLY A 107 -10.68 -6.90 -2.77
C GLY A 107 -9.70 -5.97 -3.48
N PHE A 108 -10.17 -5.10 -4.37
CA PHE A 108 -9.34 -4.10 -5.04
C PHE A 108 -9.91 -2.70 -4.93
N HIS A 109 -9.17 -1.81 -4.27
CA HIS A 109 -9.63 -0.47 -3.89
C HIS A 109 -8.65 0.59 -4.41
N SER A 110 -9.11 1.82 -4.56
CA SER A 110 -8.24 3.01 -4.64
C SER A 110 -8.46 3.94 -3.48
N GLY A 111 -7.38 4.44 -2.90
CA GLY A 111 -7.40 5.44 -1.84
C GLY A 111 -8.02 4.95 -0.55
N SER A 112 -7.93 3.63 -0.25
CA SER A 112 -8.41 3.04 0.99
C SER A 112 -7.43 3.21 2.14
N GLU A 113 -6.13 3.12 1.88
CA GLU A 113 -5.08 3.38 2.88
C GLU A 113 -4.45 4.75 2.71
N VAL A 114 -3.82 4.94 1.55
CA VAL A 114 -3.07 6.13 1.20
C VAL A 114 -3.76 6.76 0.00
N PRO A 115 -4.06 8.07 0.03
CA PRO A 115 -4.60 8.76 -1.13
C PRO A 115 -3.72 8.54 -2.37
N SER A 116 -4.35 8.33 -3.52
CA SER A 116 -3.67 8.02 -4.80
C SER A 116 -2.94 6.68 -4.87
N TYR A 117 -3.17 5.75 -3.95
CA TYR A 117 -2.72 4.36 -4.10
C TYR A 117 -3.85 3.46 -4.56
N TYR A 118 -3.49 2.44 -5.34
CA TYR A 118 -4.31 1.25 -5.50
C TYR A 118 -3.85 0.21 -4.49
N THR A 119 -4.81 -0.42 -3.81
CA THR A 119 -4.55 -1.47 -2.81
C THR A 119 -5.39 -2.69 -3.12
N ARG A 120 -4.74 -3.85 -3.18
CA ARG A 120 -5.39 -5.15 -3.32
C ARG A 120 -5.27 -5.93 -2.02
N TYR A 121 -6.40 -6.32 -1.45
CA TYR A 121 -6.52 -7.05 -0.20
C TYR A 121 -6.77 -8.53 -0.50
N LEU A 122 -5.96 -9.40 0.06
CA LEU A 122 -6.14 -10.84 0.04
C LEU A 122 -6.30 -11.31 1.47
N VAL A 123 -7.52 -11.68 1.85
CA VAL A 123 -7.86 -12.10 3.23
C VAL A 123 -8.32 -13.54 3.23
N THR A 124 -7.90 -14.31 4.23
CA THR A 124 -8.42 -15.66 4.46
C THR A 124 -8.32 -16.09 5.92
N THR A 125 -8.93 -17.24 6.24
CA THR A 125 -8.79 -17.94 7.52
C THR A 125 -8.33 -19.36 7.29
N LYS A 126 -7.43 -19.87 8.12
CA LYS A 126 -7.01 -21.27 8.14
C LYS A 126 -6.76 -21.74 9.56
N GLY A 127 -7.51 -22.74 10.02
CA GLY A 127 -7.48 -23.19 11.40
C GLY A 127 -7.79 -22.03 12.37
N ALA A 128 -6.88 -21.78 13.30
CA ALA A 128 -6.97 -20.70 14.28
C ALA A 128 -6.36 -19.36 13.82
N LEU A 129 -6.04 -19.20 12.53
CA LEU A 129 -5.44 -17.97 12.00
C LEU A 129 -6.35 -17.25 11.01
N ALA A 130 -6.32 -15.91 11.08
CA ALA A 130 -6.77 -15.00 10.04
C ALA A 130 -5.54 -14.32 9.43
N VAL A 131 -5.44 -14.31 8.10
CA VAL A 131 -4.27 -13.80 7.36
C VAL A 131 -4.74 -12.71 6.41
N LEU A 132 -4.02 -11.58 6.39
CA LEU A 132 -4.20 -10.50 5.42
C LEU A 132 -2.88 -10.23 4.71
N VAL A 133 -2.97 -10.14 3.39
CA VAL A 133 -1.89 -9.67 2.52
C VAL A 133 -2.41 -8.48 1.72
N THR A 134 -1.70 -7.35 1.79
CA THR A 134 -2.02 -6.17 0.99
C THR A 134 -0.94 -5.92 -0.04
N TYR A 135 -1.36 -5.59 -1.27
CA TYR A 135 -0.49 -5.16 -2.35
C TYR A 135 -0.86 -3.73 -2.72
N SER A 136 0.03 -2.79 -2.43
CA SER A 136 -0.23 -1.36 -2.59
C SER A 136 0.79 -0.73 -3.53
N ALA A 137 0.33 0.09 -4.47
CA ALA A 137 1.22 0.92 -5.29
C ALA A 137 0.57 2.25 -5.66
N HIS A 138 1.39 3.28 -5.86
CA HIS A 138 0.91 4.58 -6.32
C HIS A 138 0.24 4.42 -7.69
N LYS A 139 -0.87 5.12 -7.93
CA LYS A 139 -1.69 5.00 -9.15
C LYS A 139 -0.88 5.17 -10.44
N ASP A 140 0.10 6.08 -10.43
CA ASP A 140 0.95 6.39 -11.59
C ASP A 140 2.00 5.28 -11.87
N HIS A 141 2.20 4.38 -10.92
CA HIS A 141 3.20 3.31 -11.00
C HIS A 141 2.59 1.91 -10.91
N TYR A 142 1.29 1.77 -10.66
CA TYR A 142 0.65 0.46 -10.50
C TYR A 142 0.89 -0.47 -11.70
N LYS A 143 0.81 0.05 -12.93
CA LYS A 143 1.03 -0.74 -14.15
C LYS A 143 2.42 -1.38 -14.20
N LYS A 144 3.44 -0.72 -13.63
CA LYS A 144 4.82 -1.23 -13.53
C LYS A 144 4.92 -2.45 -12.60
N TYR A 145 4.09 -2.52 -11.57
CA TYR A 145 4.15 -3.56 -10.52
C TYR A 145 3.01 -4.59 -10.63
N ALA A 146 2.03 -4.37 -11.49
CA ALA A 146 0.85 -5.23 -11.62
C ALA A 146 1.22 -6.69 -11.97
N SER A 147 2.24 -6.90 -12.82
CA SER A 147 2.75 -8.24 -13.14
C SER A 147 3.37 -8.91 -11.93
N ASP A 148 4.20 -8.19 -11.17
CA ASP A 148 4.87 -8.71 -9.97
C ASP A 148 3.83 -9.13 -8.93
N PHE A 149 2.82 -8.28 -8.70
CA PHE A 149 1.70 -8.56 -7.83
C PHE A 149 0.91 -9.78 -8.29
N ALA A 150 0.60 -9.88 -9.58
CA ALA A 150 -0.14 -11.03 -10.11
C ALA A 150 0.62 -12.35 -9.91
N SER A 151 1.93 -12.37 -10.19
CA SER A 151 2.78 -13.55 -9.98
C SER A 151 2.84 -13.95 -8.49
N SER A 152 3.07 -12.98 -7.61
CA SER A 152 3.06 -13.20 -6.15
C SER A 152 1.71 -13.75 -5.68
N ILE A 153 0.59 -13.14 -6.09
CA ILE A 153 -0.75 -13.59 -5.71
C ILE A 153 -1.02 -15.01 -6.21
N ASN A 154 -0.62 -15.36 -7.43
CA ASN A 154 -0.88 -16.68 -7.99
C ASN A 154 -0.06 -17.79 -7.32
N SER A 155 1.10 -17.46 -6.74
CA SER A 155 1.95 -18.38 -5.97
C SER A 155 1.62 -18.43 -4.47
N LEU A 156 0.64 -17.64 -4.02
CA LEU A 156 0.29 -17.48 -2.61
C LEU A 156 -0.27 -18.75 -1.98
N ARG A 157 0.32 -19.18 -0.86
CA ARG A 157 -0.06 -20.37 -0.10
C ARG A 157 -0.14 -20.03 1.38
N VAL A 158 -1.24 -20.41 2.03
CA VAL A 158 -1.34 -20.34 3.49
C VAL A 158 -0.72 -21.59 4.09
N MET A 159 0.20 -21.40 5.03
CA MET A 159 0.88 -22.49 5.74
C MET A 159 0.01 -22.99 6.90
N ASN A 160 0.10 -24.27 7.23
CA ASN A 160 -0.48 -24.77 8.49
C ASN A 160 0.50 -24.40 9.61
N THR A 161 0.07 -23.57 10.56
CA THR A 161 0.84 -23.42 11.79
C THR A 161 0.56 -24.61 12.71
N PRO A 162 1.59 -25.25 13.28
CA PRO A 162 1.41 -26.13 14.43
C PRO A 162 0.66 -25.39 15.53
N THR A 163 -0.22 -26.09 16.23
CA THR A 163 -1.00 -25.59 17.36
C THR A 163 -0.10 -24.95 18.42
N GLY A 164 0.02 -23.63 18.44
CA GLY A 164 0.92 -22.92 19.36
C GLY A 164 1.13 -21.43 19.12
N PHE A 165 0.16 -20.73 18.50
CA PHE A 165 0.24 -19.28 18.32
C PHE A 165 -0.12 -18.56 19.65
N THR A 166 0.80 -18.56 20.62
CA THR A 166 0.66 -17.78 21.85
C THR A 166 1.08 -16.35 21.59
N SER A 167 0.11 -15.51 21.19
CA SER A 167 0.30 -14.07 21.09
C SER A 167 0.45 -13.49 22.50
N LYS A 168 1.68 -13.41 23.03
CA LYS A 168 1.95 -12.59 24.22
C LYS A 168 1.99 -11.12 23.77
N GLY A 169 1.18 -10.31 24.45
CA GLY A 169 0.71 -9.01 24.00
C GLY A 169 1.77 -7.94 23.77
N GLY A 170 1.32 -6.94 23.02
CA GLY A 170 2.04 -5.70 22.75
C GLY A 170 1.30 -4.87 21.72
N SER A 171 0.24 -4.15 22.12
CA SER A 171 -0.28 -3.03 21.34
C SER A 171 0.79 -1.94 21.32
N ILE A 172 1.41 -1.74 20.16
CA ILE A 172 2.22 -0.56 19.85
C ILE A 172 1.68 0.03 18.56
N GLY A 173 1.11 1.23 18.68
CA GLY A 173 0.43 1.92 17.61
C GLY A 173 1.40 2.42 16.54
N VAL A 174 1.31 1.81 15.36
CA VAL A 174 1.48 2.49 14.07
C VAL A 174 0.42 1.89 13.14
N GLY A 175 -0.65 2.65 12.91
CA GLY A 175 -1.79 2.21 12.10
C GLY A 175 -1.36 1.95 10.65
N GLY A 176 -1.55 0.71 10.20
CA GLY A 176 -1.22 0.30 8.84
C GLY A 176 -2.07 -0.88 8.39
N VAL A 177 -1.90 -2.05 9.01
CA VAL A 177 -2.58 -3.28 8.56
C VAL A 177 -3.16 -4.13 9.69
N GLN A 178 -2.51 -4.18 10.86
CA GLN A 178 -3.08 -4.81 12.05
C GLN A 178 -4.36 -4.09 12.50
N ASP A 179 -4.33 -2.76 12.57
CA ASP A 179 -5.50 -1.91 12.81
C ASP A 179 -6.58 -2.15 11.75
N TYR A 180 -6.22 -2.57 10.53
CA TYR A 180 -7.21 -3.01 9.53
C TYR A 180 -7.84 -4.34 9.89
N LEU A 181 -7.08 -5.38 10.25
CA LEU A 181 -7.65 -6.66 10.66
C LEU A 181 -8.43 -6.58 11.98
N GLU A 182 -8.05 -5.68 12.88
CA GLU A 182 -8.76 -5.37 14.12
C GLU A 182 -10.04 -4.59 13.80
N ASN A 183 -9.96 -3.48 13.06
CA ASN A 183 -11.11 -2.67 12.65
C ASN A 183 -11.92 -3.26 11.46
N MET A 184 -11.53 -4.41 10.90
CA MET A 184 -12.35 -5.12 9.91
C MET A 184 -13.64 -5.61 10.57
N ILE A 185 -13.62 -5.79 11.89
CA ILE A 185 -14.73 -6.32 12.63
C ILE A 185 -14.83 -5.70 14.02
N ASP A 186 -14.99 -4.37 14.07
CA ASP A 186 -15.70 -3.79 15.20
C ASP A 186 -17.21 -3.92 14.93
N PRO A 187 -17.97 -4.56 15.83
CA PRO A 187 -19.42 -4.57 15.76
C PRO A 187 -19.96 -3.25 16.32
N GLU A 188 -19.85 -2.16 15.58
CA GLU A 188 -20.76 -1.02 15.77
C GLU A 188 -21.95 -1.20 14.83
N ASP A 189 -22.77 -2.19 15.15
CA ASP A 189 -24.16 -2.26 14.71
C ASP A 189 -25.00 -2.74 15.92
N GLU A 190 -24.88 -2.00 17.03
CA GLU A 190 -25.93 -2.00 18.06
C GLU A 190 -27.01 -1.01 17.63
N LEU A 191 -27.97 -1.54 16.89
CA LEU A 191 -29.30 -0.97 16.80
C LEU A 191 -30.03 -1.30 18.11
N GLY A 192 -30.15 -0.32 19.02
CA GLY A 192 -31.18 -0.32 20.07
C GLY A 192 -30.70 0.08 21.47
N GLY A 193 -31.26 1.16 22.01
CA GLY A 193 -31.24 1.40 23.45
C GLY A 193 -31.26 2.86 23.85
N ALA A 194 -32.46 3.45 23.91
CA ALA A 194 -32.68 4.64 24.72
C ALA A 194 -32.28 4.33 26.17
N GLY A 195 -31.33 5.10 26.71
CA GLY A 195 -30.87 4.98 28.08
C GLY A 195 -30.23 6.28 28.54
N SER A 196 -31.05 7.17 29.08
CA SER A 196 -30.64 8.35 29.84
C SER A 196 -29.78 7.92 31.02
N GLY A 197 -28.54 8.42 31.08
CA GLY A 197 -27.65 8.24 32.21
C GLY A 197 -26.68 9.41 32.25
N GLU A 198 -27.03 10.40 33.07
CA GLU A 198 -26.19 11.55 33.41
C GLU A 198 -24.93 11.04 34.13
N GLY A 199 -23.77 11.43 33.61
CA GLY A 199 -22.46 11.01 34.13
C GLY A 199 -21.47 12.16 33.97
N GLU A 200 -21.41 12.96 35.02
CA GLU A 200 -20.50 14.07 35.31
C GLU A 200 -19.03 13.74 34.97
N PHE A 201 -18.41 14.54 34.08
CA PHE A 201 -16.97 14.47 33.81
C PHE A 201 -16.30 15.75 34.30
N ALA A 202 -15.61 15.62 35.44
CA ALA A 202 -14.68 16.61 35.95
C ALA A 202 -13.48 16.74 35.00
N GLY A 203 -13.15 17.99 34.66
CA GLY A 203 -12.08 18.32 33.73
C GLY A 203 -10.68 18.22 34.34
N GLU A 204 -9.71 17.87 33.51
CA GLU A 204 -8.31 18.10 33.79
C GLU A 204 -7.64 18.79 32.60
N LYS A 205 -7.33 20.07 32.78
CA LYS A 205 -6.56 20.89 31.84
C LYS A 205 -5.07 20.72 32.14
N GLY A 206 -4.39 19.86 31.39
CA GLY A 206 -2.93 19.76 31.39
C GLY A 206 -2.29 20.84 30.52
N GLY A 207 -1.93 21.97 31.13
CA GLY A 207 -1.31 23.12 30.48
C GLY A 207 0.17 22.94 30.11
N LEU A 208 0.56 23.58 29.01
CA LEU A 208 1.89 23.71 28.39
C LEU A 208 2.97 24.41 29.28
N LEU A 209 2.69 24.66 30.56
CA LEU A 209 3.51 25.47 31.46
C LEU A 209 4.33 24.65 32.48
N GLY A 210 4.29 23.32 32.44
CA GLY A 210 5.04 22.43 33.35
C GLY A 210 6.50 22.15 32.96
N LEU A 211 7.00 22.70 31.86
CA LEU A 211 8.33 22.36 31.31
C LEU A 211 9.48 23.28 31.73
N LEU A 212 9.25 24.24 32.64
CA LEU A 212 10.23 25.30 32.98
C LEU A 212 10.85 25.22 34.39
N SER A 213 10.75 24.09 35.09
CA SER A 213 11.30 23.98 36.46
C SER A 213 12.50 23.04 36.64
N LYS A 214 13.21 22.66 35.56
CA LYS A 214 14.46 21.88 35.68
C LYS A 214 15.70 22.74 35.35
N PRO A 215 16.61 23.00 36.30
CA PRO A 215 17.77 23.88 36.11
C PRO A 215 18.84 23.34 35.14
N GLU A 216 18.71 22.12 34.63
CA GLU A 216 19.64 21.53 33.66
C GLU A 216 19.29 21.87 32.19
N ALA A 217 18.16 22.53 31.92
CA ALA A 217 17.69 22.81 30.56
C ALA A 217 18.12 24.19 30.00
N LEU A 218 18.87 25.00 30.76
CA LEU A 218 19.25 26.37 30.34
C LEU A 218 20.56 26.44 29.53
N ALA A 219 21.41 25.41 29.56
CA ALA A 219 22.66 25.39 28.78
C ALA A 219 22.45 25.04 27.30
N GLY A 220 21.38 24.30 26.95
CA GLY A 220 21.12 23.84 25.58
C GLY A 220 20.48 24.89 24.65
N LEU A 221 19.70 25.82 25.20
CA LEU A 221 18.95 26.81 24.40
C LEU A 221 19.84 27.94 23.84
N GLY A 222 20.94 28.28 24.54
CA GLY A 222 21.88 29.30 24.08
C GLY A 222 22.63 28.91 22.80
N LEU A 223 23.03 27.64 22.68
CA LEU A 223 23.77 27.14 21.50
C LEU A 223 22.89 27.01 20.26
N ALA A 224 21.61 26.65 20.42
CA ALA A 224 20.65 26.58 19.32
C ALA A 224 20.32 27.97 18.75
N ALA A 225 20.13 28.97 19.61
CA ALA A 225 19.87 30.35 19.19
C ALA A 225 21.07 30.99 18.48
N ALA A 226 22.29 30.77 18.97
CA ALA A 226 23.52 31.26 18.33
C ALA A 226 23.76 30.60 16.96
N SER A 227 23.49 29.30 16.83
CA SER A 227 23.60 28.56 15.57
C SER A 227 22.58 29.02 14.52
N LEU A 228 21.35 29.29 14.94
CA LEU A 228 20.30 29.81 14.06
C LEU A 228 20.61 31.24 13.60
N LEU A 229 21.10 32.09 14.50
CA LEU A 229 21.51 33.46 14.17
C LEU A 229 22.70 33.48 13.19
N TYR A 230 23.70 32.60 13.38
CA TYR A 230 24.84 32.46 12.48
C TYR A 230 24.41 32.01 11.06
N LEU A 231 23.48 31.06 10.95
CA LEU A 231 22.96 30.60 9.64
C LEU A 231 22.14 31.70 8.92
N LEU A 232 21.39 32.51 9.66
CA LEU A 232 20.64 33.64 9.10
C LEU A 232 21.58 34.76 8.62
N LEU A 233 22.68 35.03 9.33
CA LEU A 233 23.69 36.00 8.90
C LEU A 233 24.48 35.50 7.68
N LYS A 234 24.80 34.20 7.59
CA LYS A 234 25.54 33.62 6.45
C LYS A 234 24.74 33.67 5.15
N ARG A 235 23.42 33.49 5.19
CA ARG A 235 22.55 33.58 3.99
C ARG A 235 22.50 34.96 3.33
N ARG A 236 22.86 36.04 4.04
CA ARG A 236 22.88 37.39 3.46
C ARG A 236 24.11 37.67 2.59
N LYS A 237 25.23 36.95 2.78
CA LYS A 237 26.46 37.20 1.98
C LYS A 237 26.47 36.55 0.59
N SER A 238 25.67 35.52 0.32
CA SER A 238 25.70 34.80 -0.98
C SER A 238 24.81 35.40 -2.09
N LYS A 239 24.24 36.60 -1.92
CA LYS A 239 23.41 37.24 -2.97
C LYS A 239 24.15 38.25 -3.87
N LYS A 240 25.48 38.35 -3.82
CA LYS A 240 26.27 39.14 -4.78
C LYS A 240 27.21 38.23 -5.56
N LEU A 241 26.75 37.74 -6.72
CA LEU A 241 27.56 37.43 -7.92
C LEU A 241 26.60 36.86 -8.98
N ILE A 242 26.01 37.77 -9.76
CA ILE A 242 25.38 37.46 -11.06
C ILE A 242 26.39 37.93 -12.12
N PRO A 243 27.04 37.04 -12.87
CA PRO A 243 27.71 37.42 -14.11
C PRO A 243 26.64 37.61 -15.19
N LYS A 244 26.59 38.82 -15.76
CA LYS A 244 25.91 39.10 -17.03
C LYS A 244 26.77 38.55 -18.16
N THR A 245 26.18 37.78 -19.08
CA THR A 245 26.74 37.54 -20.41
C THR A 245 25.65 37.77 -21.45
N SER A 246 25.77 38.91 -22.13
CA SER A 246 25.40 39.15 -23.53
C SER A 246 26.00 38.04 -24.41
N GLY A 247 25.43 37.55 -25.50
CA GLY A 247 24.69 38.20 -26.58
C GLY A 247 25.21 37.52 -27.87
N GLY A 248 24.34 37.12 -28.78
CA GLY A 248 24.74 36.41 -29.99
C GLY A 248 23.55 35.97 -30.83
N GLU A 249 23.05 36.90 -31.65
CA GLU A 249 22.17 36.64 -32.78
C GLU A 249 22.89 35.89 -33.90
N GLY A 250 22.16 35.05 -34.64
CA GLY A 250 22.59 34.52 -35.95
C GLY A 250 21.63 33.46 -36.52
N PRO A 251 21.36 33.42 -37.84
CA PRO A 251 20.00 33.20 -38.34
C PRO A 251 19.75 31.88 -39.10
N SER A 252 18.44 31.59 -39.22
CA SER A 252 17.71 30.95 -40.33
C SER A 252 18.42 29.99 -41.31
N SER A 253 17.93 28.75 -41.40
CA SER A 253 17.60 28.07 -42.68
C SER A 253 16.78 26.79 -42.37
N SER A 254 15.52 26.72 -42.81
CA SER A 254 15.09 26.08 -44.06
C SER A 254 15.36 24.57 -44.15
N ARG A 255 14.30 23.75 -44.00
CA ARG A 255 13.93 22.58 -44.85
C ARG A 255 12.62 21.98 -44.31
N ARG A 256 11.47 22.18 -44.95
CA ARG A 256 10.91 21.44 -46.11
C ARG A 256 10.80 19.92 -45.89
N GLY A 257 9.56 19.45 -46.08
CA GLY A 257 9.25 18.10 -46.59
C GLY A 257 8.48 17.27 -45.58
N ARG A 258 7.18 17.11 -45.78
CA ARG A 258 6.56 15.95 -46.46
C ARG A 258 6.23 14.86 -45.44
N ASP A 259 5.13 14.14 -45.50
CA ASP A 259 3.89 14.21 -46.26
C ASP A 259 3.04 13.06 -45.69
N SER A 260 1.73 13.13 -45.91
CA SER A 260 0.92 11.99 -46.27
C SER A 260 0.76 10.78 -45.31
N SER A 261 -0.48 10.66 -44.84
CA SER A 261 -1.39 9.59 -45.31
C SER A 261 -1.36 8.20 -44.63
N SER A 262 -2.44 8.00 -43.87
CA SER A 262 -3.51 7.05 -44.22
C SER A 262 -3.60 5.70 -43.49
N ARG A 263 -4.85 5.40 -43.14
CA ARG A 263 -5.52 4.07 -43.13
C ARG A 263 -4.93 3.04 -42.14
N ARG A 264 -5.72 2.49 -41.21
CA ARG A 264 -6.84 1.61 -41.56
C ARG A 264 -7.81 1.45 -40.39
N ARG A 265 -9.10 1.57 -40.73
CA ARG A 265 -10.27 1.27 -39.94
C ARG A 265 -10.43 -0.22 -39.66
N GLU A 266 -11.04 -0.48 -38.50
CA GLU A 266 -12.10 -1.46 -38.21
C GLU A 266 -12.07 -2.83 -38.89
N GLY A 267 -11.85 -3.86 -38.07
CA GLY A 267 -12.30 -5.22 -38.33
C GLY A 267 -13.24 -5.68 -37.21
N LYS A 268 -14.54 -5.40 -37.35
CA LYS A 268 -15.59 -6.12 -36.62
C LYS A 268 -15.62 -7.57 -37.15
N ARG A 269 -15.47 -8.56 -36.27
CA ARG A 269 -15.93 -9.93 -36.55
C ARG A 269 -16.85 -10.42 -35.45
N SER A 270 -18.10 -10.50 -35.89
CA SER A 270 -19.31 -11.02 -35.29
C SER A 270 -19.28 -12.54 -35.11
N SER A 271 -19.66 -12.97 -33.90
CA SER A 271 -20.63 -14.04 -33.58
C SER A 271 -20.72 -15.29 -34.48
N SER A 272 -20.41 -16.45 -33.89
CA SER A 272 -21.09 -17.73 -34.14
C SER A 272 -21.00 -18.61 -32.88
N ARG A 273 -22.08 -18.85 -32.11
CA ARG A 273 -23.05 -19.97 -32.22
C ARG A 273 -22.41 -21.37 -32.21
N ARG A 274 -22.60 -22.12 -31.11
CA ARG A 274 -22.96 -23.56 -31.04
C ARG A 274 -23.16 -23.95 -29.56
N ARG A 275 -24.42 -24.07 -29.14
CA ARG A 275 -25.22 -25.31 -29.03
C ARG A 275 -24.80 -26.20 -27.86
N SER A 276 -25.55 -26.02 -26.79
CA SER A 276 -25.89 -27.02 -25.78
C SER A 276 -26.48 -28.28 -26.43
N SER A 277 -26.02 -29.45 -25.98
CA SER A 277 -26.73 -30.72 -26.12
C SER A 277 -26.71 -31.45 -24.78
N SER A 278 -27.90 -31.46 -24.18
CA SER A 278 -28.35 -32.36 -23.12
C SER A 278 -28.46 -33.80 -23.67
N ARG A 279 -28.03 -34.78 -22.86
CA ARG A 279 -28.51 -36.18 -22.75
C ARG A 279 -27.91 -36.69 -21.43
N ARG A 280 -28.72 -36.87 -20.39
CA ARG A 280 -29.41 -38.13 -20.02
C ARG A 280 -28.45 -39.30 -19.95
#